data_AF-A0A3R9RV48-F1
#
_entry.id   AF-A0A3R9RV48-F1
#
_cell.length_a   1.000
_cell.length_b   1.000
_cell.length_c   1.000
_cell.angle_alpha   90.00
_cell.angle_beta   90.00
_cell.angle_gamma   90.00
#
_symmetry.space_group_name_H-M   'P 1'
#
loop_
_entity.id
_entity.type
_entity.pdbx_description
1 polymer ?
#
loop_
_entity_poly.entity_id
_entity_poly.type
_entity_poly.pdbx_seq_one_letter_code
_entity_poly.pdbx_strand_id
1 'polypeptide(L)'
;MILSVCSYVVRTPFLSETRIDVKEMGWKKLSNIVKNVYSVGGSVIIHKTDADYSEDSGRLAYSDIDSYSMVCDSRYGYLFGCSISENEEYPEGTYLHLVNRKAKNPEEVYVFEPHEDEWQAKYVNQDLELALKLFKDIYEHGELSFESKIMFE
;
A
#
# COMPACT_ATOMS: atom_id res chain seq x y z
N MET A 1 20.34 -6.16 -4.56
CA MET A 1 19.81 -5.23 -5.61
C MET A 1 18.49 -4.68 -5.13
N ILE A 2 18.32 -3.36 -5.10
CA ILE A 2 17.06 -2.76 -4.66
C ILE A 2 15.99 -2.90 -5.74
N LEU A 3 14.87 -3.52 -5.37
CA LEU A 3 13.68 -3.69 -6.20
C LEU A 3 12.43 -3.22 -5.47
N SER A 4 11.40 -2.87 -6.22
CA SER A 4 10.05 -2.68 -5.69
C SER A 4 9.18 -3.82 -6.19
N VAL A 5 8.58 -4.57 -5.27
CA VAL A 5 7.74 -5.73 -5.59
C VAL A 5 6.32 -5.54 -5.06
N CYS A 6 5.34 -5.79 -5.91
CA CYS A 6 3.92 -5.66 -5.61
C CYS A 6 3.30 -7.04 -5.31
N SER A 7 2.50 -7.09 -4.26
CA SER A 7 1.58 -8.18 -3.98
C SER A 7 0.18 -7.62 -3.86
N TYR A 8 -0.82 -8.30 -4.39
CA TYR A 8 -2.19 -7.80 -4.35
C TYR A 8 -3.21 -8.92 -4.26
N VAL A 9 -4.38 -8.58 -3.72
CA VAL A 9 -5.56 -9.41 -3.64
C VAL A 9 -6.76 -8.59 -4.10
N VAL A 10 -7.51 -9.09 -5.07
CA VAL A 10 -8.82 -8.60 -5.50
C VAL A 10 -9.86 -9.59 -5.00
N ARG A 11 -10.96 -9.13 -4.38
CA ARG A 11 -11.95 -10.04 -3.79
C ARG A 11 -12.94 -10.62 -4.79
N THR A 12 -13.42 -9.82 -5.74
CA THR A 12 -14.53 -10.22 -6.62
C THR A 12 -14.30 -9.78 -8.08
N PRO A 13 -13.99 -10.71 -9.01
CA PRO A 13 -13.64 -12.12 -8.76
C PRO A 13 -12.35 -12.23 -7.95
N PHE A 14 -12.20 -13.33 -7.20
CA PHE A 14 -11.00 -13.56 -6.40
C PHE A 14 -9.78 -13.72 -7.30
N LEU A 15 -8.76 -12.91 -7.05
CA LEU A 15 -7.46 -12.99 -7.72
C LEU A 15 -6.38 -12.53 -6.74
N SER A 16 -5.28 -13.28 -6.66
CA SER A 16 -4.13 -12.89 -5.85
C SER A 16 -2.83 -13.18 -6.59
N GLU A 17 -1.90 -12.24 -6.55
CA GLU A 17 -0.53 -12.45 -7.00
C GLU A 17 0.44 -11.84 -5.98
N THR A 18 1.65 -12.37 -5.91
CA THR A 18 2.65 -11.97 -4.92
C THR A 18 4.01 -11.71 -5.57
N ARG A 19 4.72 -10.70 -5.05
CA ARG A 19 6.13 -10.41 -5.38
C ARG A 19 6.39 -10.21 -6.89
N ILE A 20 5.50 -9.48 -7.58
CA ILE A 20 5.70 -9.08 -8.98
C ILE A 20 6.57 -7.83 -9.00
N ASP A 21 7.60 -7.80 -9.84
CA ASP A 21 8.38 -6.58 -10.05
C ASP A 21 7.48 -5.43 -10.58
N VAL A 22 7.49 -4.31 -9.86
CA VAL A 22 6.65 -3.14 -10.15
C VAL A 22 7.00 -2.49 -11.49
N LYS A 23 8.28 -2.47 -11.86
CA LYS A 23 8.75 -1.92 -13.13
C LYS A 23 8.40 -2.85 -14.30
N GLU A 24 8.52 -4.16 -14.13
CA GLU A 24 8.07 -5.13 -15.15
C GLU A 24 6.55 -5.10 -15.35
N MET A 25 5.79 -4.96 -14.26
CA MET A 25 4.34 -4.81 -14.31
C MET A 25 3.92 -3.57 -15.10
N GLY A 26 4.63 -2.45 -14.89
CA GLY A 26 4.34 -1.16 -15.49
C GLY A 26 3.14 -0.44 -14.87
N TRP A 27 3.16 0.89 -14.95
CA TRP A 27 2.16 1.77 -14.32
C TRP A 27 0.70 1.46 -14.73
N LYS A 28 0.47 1.17 -16.02
CA LYS A 28 -0.88 0.90 -16.53
C LYS A 28 -1.52 -0.31 -15.83
N LYS A 29 -0.75 -1.39 -15.63
CA LYS A 29 -1.26 -2.58 -14.95
C LYS A 29 -1.42 -2.33 -13.45
N LEU A 30 -0.44 -1.68 -12.80
CA LEU A 30 -0.52 -1.33 -11.38
C LEU A 30 -1.74 -0.45 -11.06
N SER A 31 -1.93 0.63 -11.82
CA SER A 31 -3.08 1.53 -11.60
C SER A 31 -4.42 0.85 -11.81
N ASN A 32 -4.53 -0.09 -12.76
CA ASN A 32 -5.73 -0.90 -12.92
C ASN A 32 -5.97 -1.85 -11.72
N ILE A 33 -4.91 -2.43 -11.15
CA ILE A 33 -5.01 -3.24 -9.93
C ILE A 33 -5.53 -2.38 -8.77
N VAL A 34 -4.94 -1.20 -8.54
CA VAL A 34 -5.38 -0.27 -7.48
C VAL A 34 -6.86 0.08 -7.65
N LYS A 35 -7.29 0.41 -8.87
CA LYS A 35 -8.70 0.71 -9.19
C LYS A 35 -9.63 -0.47 -8.92
N ASN A 36 -9.22 -1.69 -9.27
CA ASN A 36 -10.00 -2.89 -9.04
C ASN A 36 -10.09 -3.20 -7.54
N VAL A 37 -8.98 -3.14 -6.81
CA VAL A 37 -8.97 -3.36 -5.37
C VAL A 37 -9.84 -2.33 -4.65
N TYR A 38 -9.80 -1.06 -5.07
CA TYR A 38 -10.69 -0.02 -4.55
C TYR A 38 -12.18 -0.33 -4.83
N SER A 39 -12.53 -0.79 -6.03
CA SER A 39 -13.93 -0.98 -6.42
C SER A 39 -14.59 -2.20 -5.78
N VAL A 40 -13.86 -3.31 -5.61
CA VAL A 40 -14.42 -4.58 -5.12
C VAL A 40 -13.83 -5.05 -3.78
N GLY A 41 -12.95 -4.26 -3.18
CA GLY A 41 -12.23 -4.60 -1.96
C GLY A 41 -11.04 -5.53 -2.19
N GLY A 42 -10.18 -5.62 -1.18
CA GLY A 42 -8.94 -6.40 -1.24
C GLY A 42 -7.76 -5.63 -0.67
N SER A 43 -6.55 -5.92 -1.17
CA SER A 43 -5.35 -5.20 -0.75
C SER A 43 -4.30 -5.11 -1.86
N VAL A 44 -3.45 -4.08 -1.76
CA VAL A 44 -2.23 -3.92 -2.55
C VAL A 44 -1.11 -3.59 -1.58
N ILE A 45 0.02 -4.28 -1.68
CA ILE A 45 1.21 -4.02 -0.87
C ILE A 45 2.42 -3.93 -1.80
N ILE A 46 3.17 -2.84 -1.71
CA ILE A 46 4.47 -2.69 -2.37
C ILE A 46 5.55 -2.73 -1.30
N HIS A 47 6.51 -3.63 -1.48
CA HIS A 47 7.73 -3.64 -0.68
C HIS A 47 8.89 -3.10 -1.50
N LYS A 48 9.65 -2.17 -0.94
CA LYS A 48 11.02 -1.91 -1.37
C LYS A 48 11.87 -2.96 -0.70
N THR A 49 12.64 -3.71 -1.47
CA THR A 49 13.37 -4.87 -0.98
C THR A 49 14.79 -4.86 -1.50
N ASP A 50 15.73 -5.26 -0.65
CA ASP A 50 17.02 -5.72 -1.12
C ASP A 50 16.91 -7.18 -1.54
N ALA A 51 17.08 -7.41 -2.83
CA ALA A 51 17.03 -8.72 -3.43
C ALA A 51 18.45 -9.22 -3.70
N ASP A 52 18.84 -10.30 -3.04
CA ASP A 52 20.10 -11.00 -3.29
C ASP A 52 19.85 -12.32 -4.01
N TYR A 53 20.53 -12.50 -5.14
CA TYR A 53 20.50 -13.76 -5.86
C TYR A 53 21.49 -14.73 -5.19
N SER A 54 20.96 -15.77 -4.55
CA SER A 54 21.78 -16.86 -4.03
C SER A 54 21.99 -17.88 -5.15
N GLU A 55 23.20 -17.94 -5.70
CA GLU A 55 23.57 -18.94 -6.71
C GLU A 55 23.36 -20.38 -6.19
N ASP A 56 23.57 -20.60 -4.89
CA ASP A 56 23.42 -21.90 -4.24
C ASP A 56 21.97 -22.42 -4.19
N SER A 57 20.98 -21.52 -4.14
CA SER A 57 19.56 -21.89 -4.05
C SER A 57 18.78 -21.67 -5.35
N GLY A 58 19.36 -20.94 -6.31
CA GLY A 58 18.68 -20.52 -7.54
C GLY A 58 17.45 -19.64 -7.28
N ARG A 59 17.37 -19.01 -6.10
CA ARG A 59 16.22 -18.19 -5.65
C ARG A 59 16.70 -16.79 -5.28
N LEU A 60 15.82 -15.81 -5.52
CA LEU A 60 15.97 -14.47 -4.98
C LEU A 60 15.55 -14.51 -3.50
N ALA A 61 16.48 -14.13 -2.62
CA ALA A 61 16.18 -13.81 -1.24
C ALA A 61 15.78 -12.34 -1.17
N TYR A 62 14.66 -12.04 -0.51
CA TYR A 62 14.15 -10.68 -0.33
C TYR A 62 14.29 -10.28 1.13
N SER A 63 14.95 -9.14 1.38
CA SER A 63 14.89 -8.43 2.65
C SER A 63 14.04 -7.18 2.45
N ASP A 64 12.89 -7.10 3.11
CA ASP A 64 12.01 -5.93 2.99
C ASP A 64 12.58 -4.75 3.80
N ILE A 65 12.60 -3.57 3.18
CA ILE A 65 13.14 -2.32 3.73
C ILE A 65 11.97 -1.41 4.08
N ASP A 66 11.21 -1.02 3.05
CA ASP A 66 10.02 -0.18 3.19
C ASP A 66 8.79 -0.97 2.72
N SER A 67 7.64 -0.67 3.31
CA SER A 67 6.35 -1.21 2.90
C SER A 67 5.31 -0.10 2.74
N TYR A 68 4.49 -0.23 1.70
CA TYR A 68 3.34 0.62 1.43
C TYR A 68 2.15 -0.27 1.18
N SER A 69 1.08 -0.11 1.95
CA SER A 69 -0.11 -0.94 1.81
C SER A 69 -1.37 -0.10 1.62
N MET A 70 -2.29 -0.65 0.82
CA MET A 70 -3.65 -0.19 0.70
C MET A 70 -4.58 -1.38 0.98
N VAL A 71 -5.52 -1.22 1.90
CA VAL A 71 -6.57 -2.20 2.18
C VAL A 71 -7.90 -1.54 1.90
N CYS A 72 -8.73 -2.17 1.07
CA CYS A 72 -10.00 -1.60 0.63
C CYS A 72 -11.19 -2.43 1.08
N ASP A 73 -12.23 -1.72 1.52
CA ASP A 73 -13.58 -2.22 1.67
C ASP A 73 -14.50 -1.38 0.77
N SER A 74 -15.19 -2.05 -0.17
CA SER A 74 -16.01 -1.36 -1.18
C SER A 74 -17.17 -0.54 -0.60
N ARG A 75 -17.52 -0.75 0.68
CA ARG A 75 -18.59 0.00 1.37
C ARG A 75 -18.09 1.32 1.94
N TYR A 76 -16.83 1.39 2.34
CA TYR A 76 -16.31 2.50 3.14
C TYR A 76 -15.20 3.29 2.46
N GLY A 77 -14.32 2.61 1.69
CA GLY A 77 -13.14 3.21 1.07
C GLY A 77 -11.88 2.38 1.33
N TYR A 78 -10.77 3.05 1.56
CA TYR A 78 -9.46 2.43 1.74
C TYR A 78 -8.71 2.96 2.96
N LEU A 79 -7.94 2.08 3.57
CA LEU A 79 -6.86 2.40 4.48
C LEU A 79 -5.58 2.41 3.65
N PHE A 80 -4.73 3.40 3.85
CA PHE A 80 -3.39 3.40 3.28
C PHE A 80 -2.39 3.58 4.42
N GLY A 81 -1.38 2.73 4.48
CA GLY A 81 -0.35 2.83 5.50
C GLY A 81 1.02 2.49 4.95
N CYS A 82 2.05 2.86 5.70
CA CYS A 82 3.43 2.60 5.32
C CYS A 82 4.31 2.35 6.54
N SER A 83 5.35 1.56 6.34
CA SER A 83 6.49 1.49 7.26
C SER A 83 7.74 1.81 6.45
N ILE A 84 8.49 2.81 6.90
CA ILE A 84 9.66 3.34 6.19
C ILE A 84 10.84 3.26 7.15
N SER A 85 11.93 2.61 6.75
CA SER A 85 13.13 2.44 7.60
C SER A 85 13.94 3.73 7.69
N GLU A 86 13.98 4.52 6.62
CA GLU A 86 14.71 5.80 6.54
C GLU A 86 13.78 6.99 6.77
N ASN A 87 13.29 7.16 7.99
CA ASN A 87 12.56 8.36 8.38
C ASN A 87 13.17 8.97 9.65
N GLU A 88 13.94 10.06 9.51
CA GLU A 88 14.52 10.74 10.68
C GLU A 88 13.46 11.29 11.65
N GLU A 89 12.23 11.49 11.17
CA GLU A 89 11.12 12.05 11.97
C GLU A 89 10.37 10.99 12.79
N TYR A 90 10.57 9.69 12.53
CA TYR A 90 9.81 8.61 13.19
C TYR A 90 10.70 7.41 13.55
N PRO A 91 10.45 6.70 14.65
CA PRO A 91 11.22 5.51 15.01
C PRO A 91 11.17 4.44 13.90
N GLU A 92 12.32 3.83 13.62
CA GLU A 92 12.44 2.68 12.70
C GLU A 92 11.40 1.61 13.05
N GLY A 93 10.67 1.12 12.04
CA GLY A 93 9.62 0.11 12.21
C GLY A 93 8.24 0.65 12.63
N THR A 94 8.07 1.97 12.76
CA THR A 94 6.73 2.57 12.96
C THR A 94 5.87 2.35 11.72
N TYR A 95 4.60 1.97 11.92
CA TYR A 95 3.61 1.88 10.86
C TYR A 95 2.69 3.10 10.93
N LEU A 96 2.73 3.94 9.89
CA LEU A 96 1.98 5.18 9.79
C LEU A 96 0.75 5.00 8.91
N HIS A 97 -0.31 5.75 9.18
CA HIS A 97 -1.56 5.71 8.43
C HIS A 97 -1.85 7.04 7.75
N LEU A 98 -2.37 7.00 6.52
CA LEU A 98 -2.85 8.17 5.81
C LEU A 98 -4.08 8.76 6.52
N VAL A 99 -4.00 10.02 6.93
CA VAL A 99 -5.05 10.70 7.67
C VAL A 99 -6.10 11.29 6.74
N ASN A 100 -7.35 10.86 6.91
CA ASN A 100 -8.52 11.48 6.29
C ASN A 100 -8.93 12.75 7.05
N ARG A 101 -8.32 13.88 6.70
CA ARG A 101 -8.66 15.21 7.23
C ARG A 101 -10.06 15.70 6.85
N LYS A 102 -10.76 15.01 5.94
CA LYS A 102 -12.11 15.35 5.50
C LYS A 102 -13.20 14.54 6.24
N ALA A 103 -12.83 13.65 7.16
CA ALA A 103 -13.77 12.87 7.94
C ALA A 103 -14.68 13.79 8.78
N LYS A 104 -16.01 13.66 8.61
CA LYS A 104 -16.98 14.46 9.37
C LYS A 104 -16.99 14.08 10.85
N ASN A 105 -16.93 12.78 11.12
CA ASN A 105 -16.85 12.20 12.46
C ASN A 105 -15.61 11.31 12.55
N PRO A 106 -14.43 11.86 12.89
CA PRO A 106 -13.16 11.13 12.88
C PRO A 106 -13.14 9.85 13.75
N GLU A 107 -13.94 9.85 14.83
CA GLU A 107 -14.03 8.74 15.80
C GLU A 107 -15.07 7.67 15.44
N GLU A 108 -15.83 7.85 14.35
CA GLU A 108 -16.74 6.81 13.84
C GLU A 108 -15.94 5.55 13.47
N VAL A 109 -16.45 4.37 13.78
CA VAL A 109 -15.76 3.10 13.54
C VAL A 109 -16.41 2.38 12.36
N TYR A 110 -15.57 2.00 11.38
CA TYR A 110 -15.94 1.14 10.26
C TYR A 110 -15.39 -0.26 10.47
N VAL A 111 -16.15 -1.28 10.08
CA VAL A 111 -15.78 -2.69 10.20
C VAL A 111 -15.45 -3.23 8.82
N PHE A 112 -14.17 -3.38 8.52
CA PHE A 112 -13.71 -3.83 7.20
C PHE A 112 -13.90 -5.35 7.06
N GLU A 113 -14.56 -5.77 5.99
CA GLU A 113 -14.57 -7.17 5.59
C GLU A 113 -13.17 -7.58 5.08
N PRO A 114 -12.85 -8.89 5.02
CA PRO A 114 -13.62 -10.02 5.54
C PRO A 114 -13.30 -10.35 7.01
N HIS A 115 -12.33 -9.67 7.63
CA HIS A 115 -11.81 -10.03 8.95
C HIS A 115 -12.45 -9.23 10.10
N GLU A 116 -13.44 -8.39 9.79
CA GLU A 116 -14.14 -7.54 10.76
C GLU A 116 -13.19 -6.61 11.53
N ASP A 117 -12.12 -6.17 10.87
CA ASP A 117 -11.16 -5.24 11.46
C ASP A 117 -11.83 -3.86 11.65
N GLU A 118 -11.74 -3.34 12.87
CA GLU A 118 -12.31 -2.04 13.24
C GLU A 118 -11.32 -0.91 12.97
N TRP A 119 -11.78 0.10 12.23
CA TRP A 119 -10.97 1.27 11.87
C TRP A 119 -11.71 2.57 12.09
N GLN A 120 -11.03 3.52 12.72
CA GLN A 120 -11.55 4.87 12.87
C GLN A 120 -11.65 5.58 11.50
N ALA A 121 -12.74 6.31 11.28
CA ALA A 121 -13.01 7.04 10.05
C ALA A 121 -11.92 8.05 9.69
N LYS A 122 -11.15 8.52 10.69
CA LYS A 122 -9.98 9.38 10.48
C LYS A 122 -8.86 8.73 9.65
N TYR A 123 -8.84 7.40 9.50
CA TYR A 123 -7.87 6.69 8.66
C TYR A 123 -8.49 6.11 7.38
N VAL A 124 -9.82 6.10 7.27
CA VAL A 124 -10.53 5.58 6.11
C VAL A 124 -10.72 6.69 5.08
N ASN A 125 -10.08 6.53 3.93
CA ASN A 125 -10.06 7.49 2.83
C ASN A 125 -10.95 7.01 1.68
N GLN A 126 -11.53 7.96 0.94
CA GLN A 126 -12.45 7.68 -0.18
C GLN A 126 -11.95 8.24 -1.52
N ASP A 127 -10.83 8.98 -1.51
CA ASP A 127 -10.29 9.69 -2.67
C ASP A 127 -9.38 8.77 -3.50
N LEU A 128 -9.94 8.15 -4.54
CA LEU A 128 -9.18 7.24 -5.42
C LEU A 128 -8.03 7.97 -6.16
N GLU A 129 -8.19 9.24 -6.51
CA GLU A 129 -7.15 10.00 -7.19
C GLU A 129 -5.95 10.23 -6.26
N LEU A 130 -6.22 10.45 -4.96
CA LEU A 130 -5.16 10.49 -3.95
C LEU A 130 -4.43 9.14 -3.86
N ALA A 131 -5.13 8.02 -3.77
CA ALA A 131 -4.50 6.70 -3.76
C ALA A 131 -3.63 6.46 -5.01
N LEU A 132 -4.13 6.81 -6.20
CA LEU A 132 -3.37 6.71 -7.44
C LEU A 132 -2.13 7.61 -7.43
N LYS A 133 -2.22 8.83 -6.89
CA LYS A 133 -1.05 9.70 -6.73
C LYS A 133 0.00 9.05 -5.82
N LEU A 134 -0.39 8.50 -4.67
CA LEU A 134 0.54 7.84 -3.74
C LEU A 134 1.24 6.63 -4.39
N PHE A 135 0.48 5.77 -5.08
CA PHE A 135 1.07 4.64 -5.82
C PHE A 135 1.94 5.09 -7.00
N LYS A 136 1.63 6.25 -7.60
CA LYS A 136 2.43 6.82 -8.68
C LYS A 136 3.79 7.28 -8.17
N ASP A 137 3.83 7.97 -7.03
CA ASP A 137 5.07 8.38 -6.37
C ASP A 137 5.97 7.15 -6.13
N ILE A 138 5.41 6.10 -5.51
CA ILE A 138 6.12 4.85 -5.22
C ILE A 138 6.60 4.17 -6.50
N TYR A 139 5.76 4.14 -7.55
CA TYR A 139 6.12 3.55 -8.83
C TYR A 139 7.28 4.30 -9.51
N GLU A 140 7.30 5.64 -9.47
CA GLU A 140 8.30 6.45 -10.17
C GLU A 140 9.60 6.53 -9.39
N HIS A 141 9.51 6.76 -8.08
CA HIS A 141 10.64 7.12 -7.22
C HIS A 141 11.06 6.01 -6.26
N GLY A 142 10.27 4.93 -6.13
CA GLY A 142 10.52 3.86 -5.16
C GLY A 142 10.11 4.23 -3.73
N GLU A 143 9.60 5.43 -3.51
CA GLU A 143 9.15 5.94 -2.22
C GLU A 143 8.06 7.01 -2.37
N LEU A 144 7.43 7.39 -1.25
CA LEU A 144 6.50 8.52 -1.20
C LEU A 144 7.26 9.86 -1.34
N SER A 145 6.67 10.83 -2.04
CA SER A 145 7.19 12.19 -2.04
C SER A 145 7.11 12.82 -0.63
N PHE A 146 7.96 13.81 -0.36
CA PHE A 146 7.94 14.54 0.91
C PHE A 146 6.56 15.15 1.22
N GLU A 147 5.91 15.72 0.21
CA GLU A 147 4.54 16.25 0.31
C GLU A 147 3.51 15.17 0.65
N SER A 148 3.74 13.92 0.23
CA SER A 148 2.88 12.79 0.57
C SER A 148 3.11 12.33 2.01
N LYS A 149 4.37 12.30 2.47
CA LYS A 149 4.75 11.84 3.82
C LYS A 149 4.09 12.66 4.94
N ILE A 150 3.89 13.97 4.76
CA ILE A 150 3.25 14.85 5.76
C ILE A 150 1.74 14.60 6.00
N MET A 151 1.13 13.71 5.22
CA MET A 151 -0.29 13.34 5.38
C MET A 151 -0.49 12.12 6.29
N PHE A 152 0.60 11.55 6.81
CA PHE A 152 0.59 10.33 7.60
C PHE A 152 0.81 10.64 9.09
N GLU A 153 0.18 9.84 9.96
CA GLU A 153 0.30 9.89 11.44
C GLU A 153 0.45 8.47 12.02
#